data_AF-A0A415L636-F1
#
_entry.id   AF-A0A415L636-F1
#
_cell.length_a   1.000
_cell.length_b   1.000
_cell.length_c   1.000
_cell.angle_alpha   90.00
_cell.angle_beta   90.00
_cell.angle_gamma   90.00
#
_symmetry.space_group_name_H-M   'P 1'
#
loop_
_entity.id
_entity.type
_entity.pdbx_description
1 polymer ?
#
loop_
_entity_poly.entity_id
_entity_poly.type
_entity_poly.pdbx_seq_one_letter_code
_entity_poly.pdbx_strand_id
1 'polypeptide(L)'
;MILISVMLLVNVIGESARISAVQAQIKNYTYMSAESALAGYGRQVYEDYGILLVWEKQTVESVIKKNIQDNINMADLNEPGLNFLGTNLVNLEVTGKEYLTKKGGQYFSNQIKSYIKYAGVMETVERLVKECETYENCNDQNKNKCDLNFVVDDNKGELQELVENINSIVTGLKETKDLSNKYDSVSQKIEKLQSDFNKKEGKKVLKEYRELMASIEIKSKDVDSAISKIEVYERKKEQFLKKNSYTSDAKDYMDTNLEILEKVRDEIKRDKELNVLKIKKLDSGNISKVKKSISNMGKVISEMESLITLESTEEDRYNYSIFENLKDFIDSGVLSQVLENPENVSKNTISGSNLPSTLKGKKNNSLSKEIKNKCVNALYAGLKFGNYNNPGKNTVLKYELEYIISGKDSDKENLASVVEKIVLAKTGINMAYLITDKEKMEQVSAIAASVAIVTGLPFLEPVAKGVLISAWSMAEAVNDMKILLSGGKVTLTKSKGGWRTSIGNITNGDKKEDSKGLSYKEYCQILIAVQNTGDSIYRIMDLIQINIQKRYNSEFLMSKSLTGFKLKATYETAPLFTAIPIVVNNLTEENNAYKYSMAYYDSY
;
A
#
# COMPACT_ATOMS: atom_id res chain seq x y z
N MET A 1 49.59 68.00 41.16
CA MET A 1 48.21 68.05 40.61
C MET A 1 48.21 67.69 39.13
N ILE A 2 48.71 68.53 38.22
CA ILE A 2 48.64 68.29 36.76
C ILE A 2 49.26 66.94 36.32
N LEU A 3 50.48 66.62 36.78
CA LEU A 3 51.15 65.37 36.41
C LEU A 3 50.37 64.11 36.85
N ILE A 4 49.78 64.15 38.05
CA ILE A 4 48.98 63.04 38.60
C ILE A 4 47.69 62.88 37.77
N SER A 5 47.03 63.99 37.43
CA SER A 5 45.83 63.97 36.57
C SER A 5 46.11 63.43 35.16
N VAL A 6 47.25 63.79 34.56
CA VAL A 6 47.68 63.24 33.27
C VAL A 6 47.98 61.75 33.36
N MET A 7 48.69 61.31 34.41
CA MET A 7 48.96 59.89 34.64
C MET A 7 47.67 59.08 34.87
N LEU A 8 46.71 59.60 35.63
CA LEU A 8 45.40 58.96 35.82
C LEU A 8 44.67 58.80 34.49
N LEU A 9 44.61 59.86 33.68
CA LEU A 9 43.96 59.81 32.36
C LEU A 9 44.60 58.77 31.44
N VAL A 10 45.93 58.73 31.36
CA VAL A 10 46.66 57.77 30.52
C VAL A 10 46.40 56.33 30.98
N ASN A 11 46.42 56.06 32.29
CA ASN A 11 46.15 54.72 32.82
C ASN A 11 44.70 54.28 32.61
N VAL A 12 43.72 55.18 32.74
CA VAL A 12 42.30 54.88 32.47
C VAL A 12 42.05 54.61 30.99
N ILE A 13 42.63 55.42 30.09
CA ILE A 13 42.55 55.19 28.64
C ILE A 13 43.24 53.87 28.26
N GLY A 14 44.42 53.62 28.82
CA GLY A 14 45.16 52.37 28.64
C GLY A 14 44.38 51.15 29.11
N GLU A 15 43.76 51.22 30.29
CA GLU A 15 42.91 50.14 30.82
C GLU A 15 41.67 49.92 29.95
N SER A 16 41.01 50.99 29.50
CA SER A 16 39.84 50.90 28.63
C SER A 16 40.18 50.26 27.27
N ALA A 17 41.30 50.66 26.66
CA ALA A 17 41.81 50.06 25.43
C ALA A 17 42.19 48.58 25.64
N ARG A 18 42.87 48.26 26.74
CA ARG A 18 43.23 46.89 27.14
C ARG A 18 42.01 46.01 27.35
N ILE A 19 41.01 46.47 28.11
CA ILE A 19 39.75 45.75 28.35
C ILE A 19 39.04 45.46 27.02
N SER A 20 38.98 46.44 26.11
CA SER A 20 38.38 46.25 24.80
C SER A 20 39.11 45.18 23.98
N ALA A 21 40.44 45.16 24.06
CA ALA A 21 41.26 44.11 23.43
C ALA A 21 41.06 42.74 24.08
N VAL A 22 40.99 42.67 25.42
CA VAL A 22 40.70 41.43 26.16
C VAL A 22 39.34 40.88 25.77
N GLN A 23 38.30 41.72 25.70
CA GLN A 23 36.96 41.31 25.27
C GLN A 23 36.95 40.71 23.85
N ALA A 24 37.72 41.30 22.93
CA ALA A 24 37.87 40.75 21.59
C ALA A 24 38.60 39.40 21.60
N GLN A 25 39.66 39.25 22.39
CA GLN A 25 40.42 38.01 22.50
C GLN A 25 39.63 36.87 23.14
N ILE A 26 38.97 37.10 24.28
CA ILE A 26 38.15 36.07 24.93
C ILE A 26 36.99 35.62 24.05
N LYS A 27 36.43 36.54 23.23
CA LYS A 27 35.44 36.18 22.21
C LYS A 27 36.05 35.25 21.15
N ASN A 28 37.21 35.59 20.60
CA ASN A 28 37.93 34.75 19.63
C ASN A 28 38.27 33.37 20.23
N TYR A 29 38.81 33.31 21.45
CA TYR A 29 39.13 32.03 22.11
C TYR A 29 37.88 31.17 22.30
N THR A 30 36.76 31.77 22.70
CA THR A 30 35.48 31.06 22.83
C THR A 30 35.03 30.49 21.49
N TYR A 31 35.03 31.31 20.44
CA TYR A 31 34.52 30.95 19.12
C TYR A 31 35.40 29.88 18.47
N MET A 32 36.72 30.10 18.40
CA MET A 32 37.66 29.14 17.83
C MET A 32 37.65 27.81 18.58
N SER A 33 37.50 27.82 19.90
CA SER A 33 37.44 26.59 20.69
C SER A 33 36.14 25.81 20.43
N ALA A 34 35.02 26.51 20.25
CA ALA A 34 33.74 25.90 19.91
C ALA A 34 33.73 25.34 18.49
N GLU A 35 34.19 26.10 17.50
CA GLU A 35 34.35 25.65 16.11
C GLU A 35 35.33 24.47 16.03
N SER A 36 36.43 24.49 16.79
CA SER A 36 37.37 23.38 16.88
C SER A 36 36.71 22.11 17.43
N ALA A 37 35.83 22.23 18.43
CA ALA A 37 35.07 21.09 18.95
C ALA A 37 34.15 20.48 17.87
N LEU A 38 33.55 21.30 17.00
CA LEU A 38 32.79 20.84 15.83
C LEU A 38 33.69 20.36 14.68
N ALA A 39 34.92 20.86 14.55
CA ALA A 39 35.87 20.33 13.57
C ALA A 39 36.27 18.87 13.88
N GLY A 40 36.16 18.45 15.15
CA GLY A 40 36.33 17.06 15.60
C GLY A 40 35.19 16.10 15.23
N TYR A 41 34.46 16.36 14.14
CA TYR A 41 33.35 15.53 13.72
C TYR A 41 33.78 14.08 13.40
N GLY A 42 32.82 13.16 13.46
CA GLY A 42 32.98 11.76 13.12
C GLY A 42 33.34 11.58 11.65
N ARG A 43 34.63 11.65 11.33
CA ARG A 43 35.16 11.60 9.95
C ARG A 43 34.63 10.41 9.16
N GLN A 44 34.60 9.21 9.75
CA GLN A 44 34.10 8.01 9.05
C GLN A 44 32.61 8.11 8.72
N VAL A 45 31.81 8.75 9.57
CA VAL A 45 30.38 8.97 9.30
C VAL A 45 30.21 9.95 8.15
N TYR A 46 31.00 11.01 8.11
CA TYR A 46 30.97 11.99 7.02
C TYR A 46 31.43 11.38 5.69
N GLU A 47 32.54 10.65 5.68
CA GLU A 47 33.08 10.04 4.45
C GLU A 47 32.10 9.02 3.85
N ASP A 48 31.49 8.15 4.67
CA ASP A 48 30.56 7.13 4.18
C ASP A 48 29.17 7.70 3.88
N TYR A 49 28.64 8.55 4.77
CA TYR A 49 27.23 8.93 4.77
C TYR A 49 26.96 10.41 4.51
N GLY A 50 27.98 11.27 4.53
CA GLY A 50 27.84 12.71 4.32
C GLY A 50 27.12 13.43 5.47
N ILE A 51 27.18 12.86 6.68
CA ILE A 51 26.52 13.38 7.88
C ILE A 51 27.59 13.88 8.84
N LEU A 52 27.43 15.13 9.29
CA LEU A 52 28.29 15.79 10.26
C LEU A 52 27.75 15.58 11.67
N LEU A 53 28.58 15.05 12.56
CA LEU A 53 28.25 14.89 13.96
C LEU A 53 29.50 14.89 14.81
N VAL A 54 29.37 15.33 16.07
CA VAL A 54 30.39 15.11 17.09
C VAL A 54 29.95 13.94 17.97
N TRP A 55 30.75 12.89 18.00
CA TRP A 55 30.52 11.76 18.89
C TRP A 55 31.25 11.98 20.22
N GLU A 56 30.48 12.21 21.30
CA GLU A 56 31.03 12.56 22.61
C GLU A 56 31.72 11.36 23.29
N LYS A 57 33.01 11.13 23.02
CA LYS A 57 33.89 10.33 23.90
C LYS A 57 34.26 11.09 25.17
N GLN A 58 34.50 12.39 25.02
CA GLN A 58 34.64 13.38 26.10
C GLN A 58 33.54 14.42 25.91
N THR A 59 33.10 15.07 26.99
CA THR A 59 32.06 16.10 26.87
C THR A 59 32.59 17.27 26.05
N VAL A 60 31.76 17.81 25.15
CA VAL A 60 32.13 19.01 24.37
C VAL A 60 32.57 20.15 25.28
N GLU A 61 31.93 20.29 26.45
CA GLU A 61 32.31 21.24 27.49
C GLU A 61 33.77 21.12 27.92
N SER A 62 34.25 19.90 28.17
CA SER A 62 35.63 19.66 28.59
C SER A 62 36.63 20.01 27.50
N VAL A 63 36.30 19.71 26.24
CA VAL A 63 37.17 20.01 25.09
C VAL A 63 37.28 21.52 24.90
N ILE A 64 36.15 22.24 24.92
CA ILE A 64 36.13 23.69 24.75
C ILE A 64 36.83 24.38 25.92
N LYS A 65 36.57 23.96 27.16
CA LYS A 65 37.21 24.52 28.36
C LYS A 65 38.73 24.39 28.28
N LYS A 66 39.22 23.22 27.88
CA LYS A 66 40.66 22.98 27.69
C LYS A 66 41.24 23.91 26.62
N ASN A 67 40.61 23.96 25.44
CA ASN A 67 41.10 24.80 24.33
C ASN A 67 41.13 26.29 24.68
N ILE A 68 40.12 26.80 25.41
CA ILE A 68 40.11 28.19 25.88
C ILE A 68 41.28 28.42 26.85
N GLN A 69 41.48 27.53 27.82
CA GLN A 69 42.56 27.68 28.79
C GLN A 69 43.94 27.62 28.12
N ASP A 70 44.14 26.71 27.18
CA ASP A 70 45.38 26.59 26.41
C ASP A 70 45.65 27.89 25.61
N ASN A 71 44.62 28.50 25.01
CA ASN A 71 44.75 29.77 24.29
C ASN A 71 45.07 30.96 25.22
N ILE A 72 44.45 31.02 26.41
CA ILE A 72 44.78 32.03 27.43
C ILE A 72 46.23 31.89 27.86
N ASN A 73 46.65 30.67 28.23
CA ASN A 73 48.00 30.40 28.69
C ASN A 73 49.06 30.70 27.62
N MET A 74 48.73 30.51 26.33
CA MET A 74 49.64 30.83 25.22
C MET A 74 49.75 32.34 24.97
N ALA A 75 48.69 33.10 25.23
CA ALA A 75 48.68 34.54 25.06
C ALA A 75 49.32 35.27 26.24
N ASP A 76 49.31 34.65 27.42
CA ASP A 76 50.05 35.11 28.58
C ASP A 76 51.55 34.81 28.40
N LEU A 77 52.39 35.85 28.37
CA LEU A 77 53.84 35.66 28.36
C LEU A 77 54.29 35.06 29.70
N ASN A 78 55.13 34.03 29.66
CA ASN A 78 55.67 33.35 30.85
C ASN A 78 56.56 34.23 31.75
N GLU A 79 56.73 35.52 31.42
CA GLU A 79 57.54 36.46 32.18
C GLU A 79 56.68 37.26 33.19
N PRO A 80 57.03 37.23 34.49
CA PRO A 80 56.34 38.01 35.51
C PRO A 80 56.36 39.50 35.19
N GLY A 81 55.17 40.13 35.11
CA GLY A 81 55.03 41.58 34.88
C GLY A 81 54.74 42.00 33.43
N LEU A 82 54.67 41.06 32.48
CA LEU A 82 54.34 41.33 31.06
C LEU A 82 53.00 40.72 30.61
N ASN A 83 52.19 40.22 31.55
CA ASN A 83 50.86 39.69 31.24
C ASN A 83 49.85 40.85 31.09
N PHE A 84 49.65 41.29 29.84
CA PHE A 84 48.70 42.35 29.50
C PHE A 84 47.23 41.89 29.43
N LEU A 85 46.96 40.58 29.33
CA LEU A 85 45.59 40.07 29.30
C LEU A 85 45.05 39.88 30.71
N GLY A 86 45.76 39.15 31.58
CA GLY A 86 45.38 38.93 32.98
C GLY A 86 43.97 38.36 33.13
N THR A 87 43.54 37.54 32.17
CA THR A 87 42.17 37.03 32.04
C THR A 87 42.13 35.54 32.33
N ASN A 88 41.07 35.07 32.98
CA ASN A 88 40.88 33.66 33.31
C ASN A 88 39.45 33.22 32.99
N LEU A 89 39.31 31.98 32.52
CA LEU A 89 38.01 31.34 32.36
C LEU A 89 37.51 30.87 33.74
N VAL A 90 36.44 31.48 34.23
CA VAL A 90 35.83 31.17 35.54
C VAL A 90 34.84 30.02 35.43
N ASN A 91 33.98 30.07 34.40
CA ASN A 91 32.96 29.06 34.19
C ASN A 91 32.70 28.87 32.69
N LEU A 92 32.38 27.64 32.30
CA LEU A 92 31.87 27.34 30.96
C LEU A 92 30.73 26.36 31.11
N GLU A 93 29.56 26.74 30.60
CA GLU A 93 28.34 25.95 30.69
C GLU A 93 27.79 25.69 29.29
N VAL A 94 27.52 24.42 28.97
CA VAL A 94 26.75 24.06 27.77
C VAL A 94 25.26 24.15 28.09
N THR A 95 24.64 25.28 27.75
CA THR A 95 23.24 25.61 28.07
C THR A 95 22.22 24.90 27.17
N GLY A 96 22.68 24.25 26.09
CA GLY A 96 21.82 23.45 25.22
C GLY A 96 22.60 22.52 24.30
N LYS A 97 22.04 21.35 24.02
CA LYS A 97 22.63 20.33 23.14
C LYS A 97 21.61 19.87 22.11
N GLU A 98 22.03 19.82 20.85
CA GLU A 98 21.23 19.30 19.74
C GLU A 98 21.77 17.94 19.32
N TYR A 99 20.99 16.88 19.54
CA TYR A 99 21.36 15.52 19.13
C TYR A 99 20.60 15.11 17.87
N LEU A 100 21.27 14.37 16.99
CA LEU A 100 20.70 13.92 15.71
C LEU A 100 19.37 13.15 15.87
N THR A 101 19.27 12.33 16.92
CA THR A 101 18.08 11.49 17.19
C THR A 101 16.95 12.26 17.88
N LYS A 102 17.12 13.52 18.27
CA LYS A 102 16.08 14.32 18.94
C LYS A 102 15.12 14.97 17.94
N LYS A 103 14.02 15.53 18.45
CA LYS A 103 12.95 16.17 17.65
C LYS A 103 12.44 15.29 16.50
N GLY A 104 12.30 13.99 16.75
CA GLY A 104 11.84 13.05 15.72
C GLY A 104 12.84 12.82 14.58
N GLY A 105 14.13 13.09 14.77
CA GLY A 105 15.15 12.94 13.72
C GLY A 105 15.21 14.12 12.75
N GLN A 106 14.63 15.27 13.12
CA GLN A 106 14.57 16.44 12.23
C GLN A 106 15.94 17.03 11.91
N TYR A 107 16.85 17.07 12.88
CA TYR A 107 18.23 17.52 12.64
C TYR A 107 18.93 16.64 11.61
N PHE A 108 18.79 15.33 11.74
CA PHE A 108 19.32 14.37 10.78
C PHE A 108 18.70 14.54 9.37
N SER A 109 17.37 14.70 9.29
CA SER A 109 16.71 14.96 8.01
C SER A 109 17.16 16.28 7.36
N ASN A 110 17.42 17.33 8.14
CA ASN A 110 17.94 18.59 7.62
C ASN A 110 19.35 18.42 7.01
N GLN A 111 20.22 17.63 7.64
CA GLN A 111 21.51 17.30 7.05
C GLN A 111 21.38 16.50 5.76
N ILE A 112 20.46 15.53 5.69
CA ILE A 112 20.16 14.83 4.43
C ILE A 112 19.73 15.82 3.33
N LYS A 113 18.86 16.79 3.65
CA LYS A 113 18.44 17.81 2.69
C LYS A 113 19.62 18.64 2.20
N SER A 114 20.49 19.07 3.10
CA SER A 114 21.72 19.78 2.73
C SER A 114 22.59 18.92 1.82
N TYR A 115 22.83 17.64 2.19
CA TYR A 115 23.61 16.70 1.37
C TYR A 115 23.04 16.57 -0.04
N ILE A 116 21.74 16.33 -0.19
CA ILE A 116 21.08 16.18 -1.50
C ILE A 116 21.13 17.48 -2.32
N LYS A 117 20.98 18.64 -1.66
CA LYS A 117 21.11 19.94 -2.31
C LYS A 117 22.51 20.14 -2.90
N TYR A 118 23.57 19.81 -2.15
CA TYR A 118 24.95 19.96 -2.61
C TYR A 118 25.39 18.85 -3.57
N ALA A 119 24.77 17.68 -3.52
CA ALA A 119 25.03 16.58 -4.47
C ALA A 119 24.50 16.85 -5.89
N GLY A 120 23.69 17.90 -6.11
CA GLY A 120 23.24 18.31 -7.45
C GLY A 120 22.18 17.40 -8.08
N VAL A 121 21.45 16.59 -7.30
CA VAL A 121 20.49 15.59 -7.79
C VAL A 121 19.02 15.99 -7.65
N MET A 122 18.73 17.30 -7.59
CA MET A 122 17.36 17.80 -7.34
C MET A 122 16.37 17.43 -8.46
N GLU A 123 16.81 17.35 -9.71
CA GLU A 123 15.96 16.88 -10.82
C GLU A 123 15.46 15.44 -10.61
N THR A 124 16.30 14.58 -10.01
CA THR A 124 15.90 13.20 -9.66
C THR A 124 14.85 13.20 -8.54
N VAL A 125 14.94 14.15 -7.60
CA VAL A 125 13.90 14.33 -6.56
C VAL A 125 12.57 14.71 -7.21
N GLU A 126 12.55 15.66 -8.13
CA GLU A 126 11.32 16.07 -8.81
C GLU A 126 10.70 14.93 -9.64
N ARG A 127 11.53 14.09 -10.28
CA ARG A 127 11.04 12.88 -10.94
C ARG A 127 10.41 11.91 -9.94
N LEU A 128 11.08 11.64 -8.81
CA LEU A 128 10.59 10.74 -7.79
C LEU A 128 9.28 11.23 -7.15
N VAL A 129 9.12 12.55 -6.97
CA VAL A 129 7.86 13.15 -6.50
C VAL A 129 6.69 12.77 -7.41
N LYS A 130 6.84 12.92 -8.74
CA LYS A 130 5.80 12.56 -9.71
C LYS A 130 5.42 11.08 -9.65
N GLU A 131 6.41 10.20 -9.50
CA GLU A 131 6.16 8.76 -9.37
C GLU A 131 5.46 8.42 -8.05
N CYS A 132 5.81 9.10 -6.95
CA CYS A 132 5.15 8.92 -5.65
C CYS A 132 3.70 9.42 -5.67
N GLU A 133 3.44 10.58 -6.27
CA GLU A 133 2.07 11.11 -6.44
C GLU A 133 1.24 10.15 -7.29
N THR A 134 1.81 9.61 -8.37
CA THR A 134 1.15 8.59 -9.20
C THR A 134 0.85 7.33 -8.38
N TYR A 135 1.81 6.86 -7.57
CA TYR A 135 1.63 5.71 -6.69
C TYR A 135 0.51 5.93 -5.67
N GLU A 136 0.49 7.07 -4.98
CA GLU A 136 -0.54 7.39 -3.97
C GLU A 136 -1.93 7.47 -4.61
N ASN A 137 -2.05 8.14 -5.75
CA ASN A 137 -3.31 8.23 -6.50
C ASN A 137 -3.85 6.85 -6.91
N CYS A 138 -2.98 5.97 -7.40
CA CYS A 138 -3.38 4.62 -7.77
C CYS A 138 -3.73 3.75 -6.56
N ASN A 139 -3.00 3.88 -5.46
CA ASN A 139 -3.20 3.03 -4.28
C ASN A 139 -4.47 3.41 -3.51
N ASP A 140 -4.78 4.71 -3.39
CA ASP A 140 -6.02 5.16 -2.71
C ASP A 140 -7.28 4.77 -3.49
N GLN A 141 -7.23 4.71 -4.82
CA GLN A 141 -8.33 4.18 -5.64
C GLN A 141 -8.56 2.67 -5.49
N ASN A 142 -7.58 1.93 -4.95
CA ASN A 142 -7.56 0.47 -4.91
C ASN A 142 -7.61 -0.13 -3.49
N LYS A 143 -7.54 0.69 -2.44
CA LYS A 143 -7.55 0.27 -1.01
C LYS A 143 -8.69 -0.66 -0.60
N ASN A 144 -9.82 -0.63 -1.33
CA ASN A 144 -11.02 -1.42 -1.03
C ASN A 144 -11.29 -2.55 -2.05
N LYS A 145 -10.35 -2.85 -2.96
CA LYS A 145 -10.56 -3.81 -4.06
C LYS A 145 -9.76 -5.11 -3.95
N CYS A 146 -8.84 -5.21 -3.00
CA CYS A 146 -7.89 -6.33 -2.90
C CYS A 146 -8.16 -7.25 -1.69
N ASP A 147 -9.42 -7.65 -1.46
CA ASP A 147 -9.73 -8.75 -0.54
C ASP A 147 -9.79 -10.05 -1.35
N LEU A 148 -8.65 -10.75 -1.43
CA LEU A 148 -8.46 -12.02 -2.15
C LEU A 148 -8.89 -13.24 -1.33
N ASN A 149 -10.01 -13.17 -0.61
CA ASN A 149 -10.52 -14.33 0.12
C ASN A 149 -11.55 -15.07 -0.73
N PHE A 150 -11.08 -16.05 -1.51
CA PHE A 150 -11.96 -17.00 -2.17
C PHE A 150 -12.29 -18.14 -1.20
N VAL A 151 -13.40 -17.99 -0.47
CA VAL A 151 -13.93 -19.08 0.36
C VAL A 151 -15.05 -19.76 -0.43
N VAL A 152 -14.73 -20.90 -1.03
CA VAL A 152 -15.73 -21.83 -1.56
C VAL A 152 -15.39 -23.21 -1.03
N ASP A 153 -16.02 -23.59 0.09
CA ASP A 153 -16.02 -25.00 0.49
C ASP A 153 -17.27 -25.39 1.28
N ASP A 154 -17.72 -24.55 2.22
CA ASP A 154 -18.91 -24.88 3.00
C ASP A 154 -20.21 -24.70 2.19
N ASN A 155 -20.94 -25.81 1.95
CA ASN A 155 -22.27 -25.93 1.31
C ASN A 155 -22.34 -26.02 -0.22
N LYS A 156 -21.22 -26.21 -0.94
CA LYS A 156 -21.22 -26.37 -2.41
C LYS A 156 -22.12 -27.54 -2.87
N GLY A 157 -21.99 -28.71 -2.23
CA GLY A 157 -22.69 -29.93 -2.63
C GLY A 157 -24.22 -29.86 -2.53
N GLU A 158 -24.77 -29.29 -1.46
CA GLU A 158 -26.23 -29.17 -1.32
C GLU A 158 -26.87 -28.22 -2.34
N LEU A 159 -26.17 -27.14 -2.67
CA LEU A 159 -26.64 -26.18 -3.69
C LEU A 159 -26.56 -26.80 -5.09
N GLN A 160 -25.51 -27.57 -5.37
CA GLN A 160 -25.35 -28.29 -6.64
C GLN A 160 -26.47 -29.31 -6.84
N GLU A 161 -26.75 -30.15 -5.84
CA GLU A 161 -27.84 -31.12 -5.90
C GLU A 161 -29.20 -30.44 -6.10
N LEU A 162 -29.41 -29.28 -5.48
CA LEU A 162 -30.63 -28.51 -5.66
C LEU A 162 -30.76 -27.96 -7.09
N VAL A 163 -29.67 -27.43 -7.65
CA VAL A 163 -29.65 -26.92 -9.04
C VAL A 163 -29.85 -28.06 -10.04
N GLU A 164 -29.20 -29.21 -9.86
CA GLU A 164 -29.41 -30.39 -10.70
C GLU A 164 -30.87 -30.85 -10.69
N ASN A 165 -31.48 -30.88 -9.51
CA ASN A 165 -32.89 -31.21 -9.33
C ASN A 165 -33.83 -30.21 -10.01
N ILE A 166 -33.51 -28.91 -9.97
CA ILE A 166 -34.28 -27.86 -10.66
C ILE A 166 -34.13 -28.05 -12.17
N ASN A 167 -32.89 -28.15 -12.66
CA ASN A 167 -32.59 -28.28 -14.09
C ASN A 167 -33.26 -29.53 -14.69
N SER A 168 -33.31 -30.66 -13.97
CA SER A 168 -34.02 -31.86 -14.43
C SER A 168 -35.52 -31.60 -14.67
N ILE A 169 -36.19 -30.90 -13.74
CA ILE A 169 -37.61 -30.54 -13.89
C ILE A 169 -37.78 -29.54 -15.06
N VAL A 170 -36.94 -28.52 -15.11
CA VAL A 170 -36.98 -27.46 -16.13
C VAL A 170 -36.74 -28.03 -17.53
N THR A 171 -35.78 -28.94 -17.71
CA THR A 171 -35.56 -29.65 -18.98
C THR A 171 -36.82 -30.43 -19.38
N GLY A 172 -37.42 -31.16 -18.45
CA GLY A 172 -38.69 -31.83 -18.69
C GLY A 172 -39.80 -30.87 -19.11
N LEU A 173 -39.92 -29.69 -18.48
CA LEU A 173 -40.91 -28.66 -18.85
C LEU A 173 -40.65 -28.07 -20.24
N LYS A 174 -39.38 -27.82 -20.58
CA LYS A 174 -38.94 -27.25 -21.86
C LYS A 174 -39.14 -28.19 -23.04
N GLU A 175 -39.16 -29.51 -22.80
CA GLU A 175 -39.53 -30.51 -23.80
C GLU A 175 -41.03 -30.49 -24.11
N THR A 176 -41.44 -29.56 -24.97
CA THR A 176 -42.85 -29.31 -25.32
C THR A 176 -43.32 -30.02 -26.59
N LYS A 177 -42.47 -30.73 -27.33
CA LYS A 177 -42.78 -31.27 -28.67
C LYS A 177 -44.12 -32.03 -28.73
N ASP A 178 -44.35 -32.96 -27.80
CA ASP A 178 -45.61 -33.73 -27.74
C ASP A 178 -46.81 -32.86 -27.36
N LEU A 179 -46.58 -31.86 -26.50
CA LEU A 179 -47.60 -30.93 -26.06
C LEU A 179 -48.00 -29.96 -27.19
N SER A 180 -47.02 -29.47 -27.94
CA SER A 180 -47.16 -28.61 -29.11
C SER A 180 -47.93 -29.33 -30.23
N ASN A 181 -47.60 -30.60 -30.50
CA ASN A 181 -48.36 -31.43 -31.46
C ASN A 181 -49.85 -31.57 -31.08
N LYS A 182 -50.15 -31.80 -29.79
CA LYS A 182 -51.54 -31.87 -29.30
C LYS A 182 -52.23 -30.52 -29.42
N TYR A 183 -51.53 -29.44 -29.07
CA TYR A 183 -52.01 -28.07 -29.19
C TYR A 183 -52.37 -27.74 -30.64
N ASP A 184 -51.48 -27.98 -31.61
CA ASP A 184 -51.71 -27.70 -33.02
C ASP A 184 -52.91 -28.46 -33.58
N SER A 185 -53.03 -29.76 -33.26
CA SER A 185 -54.19 -30.58 -33.64
C SER A 185 -55.50 -29.99 -33.14
N VAL A 186 -55.55 -29.59 -31.87
CA VAL A 186 -56.76 -29.02 -31.25
C VAL A 186 -57.05 -27.62 -31.79
N SER A 187 -56.03 -26.78 -31.94
CA SER A 187 -56.12 -25.41 -32.44
C SER A 187 -56.68 -25.39 -33.86
N GLN A 188 -56.11 -26.17 -34.79
CA GLN A 188 -56.59 -26.29 -36.17
C GLN A 188 -58.05 -26.77 -36.25
N LYS A 189 -58.44 -27.71 -35.38
CA LYS A 189 -59.82 -28.21 -35.33
C LYS A 189 -60.77 -27.13 -34.83
N ILE A 190 -60.37 -26.33 -33.85
CA ILE A 190 -61.18 -25.23 -33.31
C ILE A 190 -61.32 -24.07 -34.30
N GLU A 191 -60.29 -23.79 -35.10
CA GLU A 191 -60.37 -22.81 -36.18
C GLU A 191 -61.34 -23.23 -37.28
N LYS A 192 -61.36 -24.53 -37.64
CA LYS A 192 -62.28 -25.11 -38.62
C LYS A 192 -63.74 -25.16 -38.16
N LEU A 193 -64.01 -25.05 -36.86
CA LEU A 193 -65.36 -24.94 -36.32
C LEU A 193 -65.90 -23.51 -36.55
N GLN A 194 -66.46 -23.27 -37.74
CA GLN A 194 -67.37 -22.13 -37.99
C GLN A 194 -68.80 -22.46 -37.53
N SER A 195 -69.65 -21.43 -37.42
CA SER A 195 -70.84 -21.29 -36.56
C SER A 195 -71.87 -22.43 -36.49
N ASP A 196 -71.88 -23.40 -37.42
CA ASP A 196 -72.81 -24.54 -37.45
C ASP A 196 -72.09 -25.89 -37.57
N PHE A 197 -71.34 -26.27 -36.53
CA PHE A 197 -70.69 -27.58 -36.46
C PHE A 197 -71.61 -28.67 -35.92
N ASN A 198 -71.44 -29.91 -36.41
CA ASN A 198 -72.31 -31.01 -35.96
C ASN A 198 -71.94 -31.48 -34.54
N LYS A 199 -72.92 -32.09 -33.85
CA LYS A 199 -72.78 -32.56 -32.45
C LYS A 199 -71.63 -33.58 -32.27
N LYS A 200 -71.22 -34.27 -33.34
CA LYS A 200 -70.16 -35.29 -33.35
C LYS A 200 -68.78 -34.64 -33.40
N GLU A 201 -68.61 -33.58 -34.19
CA GLU A 201 -67.38 -32.77 -34.32
C GLU A 201 -67.04 -32.05 -33.01
N GLY A 202 -68.00 -31.34 -32.41
CA GLY A 202 -67.79 -30.65 -31.13
C GLY A 202 -67.42 -31.61 -30.00
N LYS A 203 -67.97 -32.84 -30.00
CA LYS A 203 -67.62 -33.89 -29.01
C LYS A 203 -66.19 -34.40 -29.21
N LYS A 204 -65.73 -34.53 -30.47
CA LYS A 204 -64.36 -34.95 -30.80
C LYS A 204 -63.35 -33.89 -30.36
N VAL A 205 -63.61 -32.62 -30.67
CA VAL A 205 -62.75 -31.49 -30.27
C VAL A 205 -62.65 -31.37 -28.75
N LEU A 206 -63.78 -31.48 -28.02
CA LEU A 206 -63.76 -31.45 -26.55
C LEU A 206 -62.98 -32.63 -25.95
N LYS A 207 -62.96 -33.81 -26.60
CA LYS A 207 -62.16 -34.95 -26.14
C LYS A 207 -60.67 -34.64 -26.24
N GLU A 208 -60.21 -34.22 -27.41
CA GLU A 208 -58.80 -33.89 -27.65
C GLU A 208 -58.35 -32.68 -26.82
N TYR A 209 -59.21 -31.68 -26.64
CA TYR A 209 -58.97 -30.57 -25.72
C TYR A 209 -58.75 -31.06 -24.28
N ARG A 210 -59.58 -32.00 -23.77
CA ARG A 210 -59.39 -32.54 -22.41
C ARG A 210 -58.08 -33.32 -22.28
N GLU A 211 -57.66 -34.03 -23.34
CA GLU A 211 -56.38 -34.74 -23.38
C GLU A 211 -55.19 -33.75 -23.37
N LEU A 212 -55.30 -32.62 -24.09
CA LEU A 212 -54.35 -31.51 -24.02
C LEU A 212 -54.29 -30.94 -22.60
N MET A 213 -55.42 -30.57 -22.02
CA MET A 213 -55.49 -30.00 -20.66
C MET A 213 -54.97 -30.96 -19.59
N ALA A 214 -55.21 -32.26 -19.73
CA ALA A 214 -54.65 -33.26 -18.81
C ALA A 214 -53.10 -33.29 -18.89
N SER A 215 -52.54 -33.10 -20.09
CA SER A 215 -51.08 -33.01 -20.28
C SER A 215 -50.53 -31.73 -19.64
N ILE A 216 -51.26 -30.61 -19.74
CA ILE A 216 -50.88 -29.33 -19.13
C ILE A 216 -50.99 -29.39 -17.61
N GLU A 217 -51.99 -30.07 -17.04
CA GLU A 217 -52.13 -30.23 -15.59
C GLU A 217 -50.96 -31.03 -14.99
N ILE A 218 -50.42 -32.01 -15.71
CA ILE A 218 -49.21 -32.73 -15.29
C ILE A 218 -48.03 -31.76 -15.23
N LYS A 219 -47.78 -31.00 -16.31
CA LYS A 219 -46.71 -29.99 -16.36
C LYS A 219 -46.93 -28.88 -15.32
N SER A 220 -48.16 -28.52 -14.99
CA SER A 220 -48.48 -27.52 -13.95
C SER A 220 -47.92 -27.92 -12.57
N LYS A 221 -47.93 -29.21 -12.23
CA LYS A 221 -47.36 -29.70 -10.97
C LYS A 221 -45.83 -29.57 -10.96
N ASP A 222 -45.21 -29.86 -12.10
CA ASP A 222 -43.77 -29.69 -12.29
C ASP A 222 -43.37 -28.21 -12.22
N VAL A 223 -44.20 -27.30 -12.76
CA VAL A 223 -44.03 -25.84 -12.64
C VAL A 223 -44.05 -25.42 -11.17
N ASP A 224 -45.07 -25.81 -10.41
CA ASP A 224 -45.16 -25.48 -8.97
C ASP A 224 -43.96 -26.06 -8.20
N SER A 225 -43.56 -27.30 -8.50
CA SER A 225 -42.39 -27.92 -7.89
C SER A 225 -41.08 -27.19 -8.22
N ALA A 226 -40.91 -26.71 -9.46
CA ALA A 226 -39.73 -25.96 -9.87
C ALA A 226 -39.66 -24.61 -9.15
N ILE A 227 -40.78 -23.88 -9.09
CA ILE A 227 -40.90 -22.59 -8.36
C ILE A 227 -40.48 -22.77 -6.90
N SER A 228 -41.07 -23.73 -6.18
CA SER A 228 -40.75 -23.94 -4.76
C SER A 228 -39.27 -24.30 -4.53
N LYS A 229 -38.65 -25.06 -5.46
CA LYS A 229 -37.23 -25.38 -5.35
C LYS A 229 -36.34 -24.17 -5.66
N ILE A 230 -36.69 -23.34 -6.64
CA ILE A 230 -35.95 -22.10 -6.92
C ILE A 230 -36.04 -21.13 -5.74
N GLU A 231 -37.19 -21.00 -5.07
CA GLU A 231 -37.32 -20.20 -3.84
C GLU A 231 -36.44 -20.71 -2.67
N VAL A 232 -36.18 -22.02 -2.61
CA VAL A 232 -35.20 -22.59 -1.66
C VAL A 232 -33.77 -22.25 -2.09
N TYR A 233 -33.48 -22.35 -3.39
CA TYR A 233 -32.18 -22.00 -3.96
C TYR A 233 -31.83 -20.53 -3.68
N GLU A 234 -32.76 -19.59 -3.92
CA GLU A 234 -32.55 -18.16 -3.68
C GLU A 234 -32.17 -17.87 -2.22
N ARG A 235 -32.87 -18.50 -1.27
CA ARG A 235 -32.56 -18.36 0.17
C ARG A 235 -31.19 -18.92 0.53
N LYS A 236 -30.81 -20.08 -0.04
CA LYS A 236 -29.49 -20.68 0.21
C LYS A 236 -28.37 -19.87 -0.48
N LYS A 237 -28.60 -19.35 -1.68
CA LYS A 237 -27.71 -18.44 -2.42
C LYS A 237 -27.43 -17.20 -1.58
N GLU A 238 -28.47 -16.52 -1.07
CA GLU A 238 -28.31 -15.33 -0.24
C GLU A 238 -27.48 -15.61 1.03
N GLN A 239 -27.74 -16.74 1.71
CA GLN A 239 -26.95 -17.15 2.87
C GLN A 239 -25.47 -17.40 2.52
N PHE A 240 -25.21 -18.05 1.39
CA PHE A 240 -23.86 -18.29 0.90
C PHE A 240 -23.13 -16.98 0.59
N LEU A 241 -23.75 -16.07 -0.17
CA LEU A 241 -23.17 -14.79 -0.54
C LEU A 241 -22.86 -13.94 0.70
N LYS A 242 -23.81 -13.88 1.65
CA LYS A 242 -23.64 -13.14 2.92
C LYS A 242 -22.51 -13.70 3.78
N LYS A 243 -22.41 -15.04 3.91
CA LYS A 243 -21.33 -15.69 4.67
C LYS A 243 -19.95 -15.34 4.11
N ASN A 244 -19.85 -15.17 2.79
CA ASN A 244 -18.60 -14.91 2.09
C ASN A 244 -18.40 -13.43 1.70
N SER A 245 -19.22 -12.51 2.24
CA SER A 245 -19.13 -11.05 1.97
C SER A 245 -19.29 -10.64 0.50
N TYR A 246 -19.97 -11.45 -0.30
CA TYR A 246 -20.40 -11.08 -1.65
C TYR A 246 -21.73 -10.31 -1.61
N THR A 247 -22.03 -9.54 -2.66
CA THR A 247 -23.31 -8.82 -2.75
C THR A 247 -24.45 -9.82 -2.98
N SER A 248 -25.57 -9.63 -2.28
CA SER A 248 -26.70 -10.57 -2.29
C SER A 248 -27.67 -10.38 -3.45
N ASP A 249 -27.43 -9.40 -4.31
CA ASP A 249 -28.30 -8.97 -5.42
C ASP A 249 -27.89 -9.56 -6.79
N ALA A 250 -26.95 -10.50 -6.80
CA ALA A 250 -26.50 -11.18 -8.02
C ALA A 250 -27.64 -11.98 -8.64
N LYS A 251 -28.17 -11.47 -9.77
CA LYS A 251 -29.13 -12.18 -10.61
C LYS A 251 -28.43 -13.24 -11.44
N ASP A 252 -29.07 -14.40 -11.58
CA ASP A 252 -28.64 -15.51 -12.42
C ASP A 252 -29.81 -16.07 -13.26
N TYR A 253 -29.59 -17.15 -14.01
CA TYR A 253 -30.63 -17.68 -14.88
C TYR A 253 -31.78 -18.35 -14.12
N MET A 254 -31.62 -18.72 -12.84
CA MET A 254 -32.70 -19.22 -11.98
C MET A 254 -33.72 -18.14 -11.69
N ASP A 255 -33.28 -16.88 -11.51
CA ASP A 255 -34.18 -15.73 -11.39
C ASP A 255 -35.03 -15.58 -12.67
N THR A 256 -34.41 -15.74 -13.84
CA THR A 256 -35.11 -15.68 -15.14
C THR A 256 -36.10 -16.84 -15.30
N ASN A 257 -35.68 -18.05 -14.94
CA ASN A 257 -36.55 -19.22 -14.96
C ASN A 257 -37.73 -19.07 -13.98
N LEU A 258 -37.51 -18.48 -12.80
CA LEU A 258 -38.57 -18.18 -11.85
C LEU A 258 -39.61 -17.25 -12.48
N GLU A 259 -39.18 -16.14 -13.07
CA GLU A 259 -40.09 -15.19 -13.76
C GLU A 259 -40.90 -15.87 -14.87
N ILE A 260 -40.28 -16.76 -15.66
CA ILE A 260 -40.96 -17.53 -16.70
C ILE A 260 -41.99 -18.51 -16.10
N LEU A 261 -41.58 -19.27 -15.09
CA LEU A 261 -42.44 -20.26 -14.43
C LEU A 261 -43.64 -19.60 -13.74
N GLU A 262 -43.47 -18.43 -13.14
CA GLU A 262 -44.57 -17.66 -12.55
C GLU A 262 -45.58 -17.19 -13.61
N LYS A 263 -45.11 -16.70 -14.76
CA LYS A 263 -45.99 -16.36 -15.89
C LYS A 263 -46.78 -17.57 -16.38
N VAL A 264 -46.12 -18.73 -16.50
CA VAL A 264 -46.75 -19.99 -16.86
C VAL A 264 -47.84 -20.37 -15.85
N ARG A 265 -47.53 -20.33 -14.55
CA ARG A 265 -48.47 -20.62 -13.46
C ARG A 265 -49.69 -19.71 -13.51
N ASP A 266 -49.49 -18.41 -13.72
CA ASP A 266 -50.56 -17.42 -13.79
C ASP A 266 -51.44 -17.60 -15.03
N GLU A 267 -50.86 -17.95 -16.18
CA GLU A 267 -51.63 -18.23 -17.39
C GLU A 267 -52.50 -19.48 -17.24
N ILE A 268 -51.97 -20.54 -16.61
CA ILE A 268 -52.73 -21.75 -16.28
C ILE A 268 -53.88 -21.42 -15.30
N LYS A 269 -53.63 -20.57 -14.30
CA LYS A 269 -54.66 -20.14 -13.34
C LYS A 269 -55.78 -19.35 -14.04
N ARG A 270 -55.42 -18.39 -14.90
CA ARG A 270 -56.38 -17.64 -15.73
C ARG A 270 -57.20 -18.54 -16.65
N ASP A 271 -56.60 -19.61 -17.17
CA ASP A 271 -57.32 -20.59 -17.97
C ASP A 271 -58.36 -21.38 -17.16
N LYS A 272 -58.00 -21.83 -15.96
CA LYS A 272 -58.91 -22.56 -15.05
C LYS A 272 -60.18 -21.76 -14.74
N GLU A 273 -60.09 -20.43 -14.65
CA GLU A 273 -61.23 -19.52 -14.44
C GLU A 273 -62.23 -19.51 -15.60
N LEU A 274 -61.81 -19.86 -16.82
CA LEU A 274 -62.69 -19.98 -17.99
C LEU A 274 -63.68 -21.15 -17.86
N ASN A 275 -63.42 -22.09 -16.94
CA ASN A 275 -64.27 -23.25 -16.62
C ASN A 275 -64.59 -24.13 -17.85
N VAL A 276 -63.71 -24.16 -18.86
CA VAL A 276 -63.93 -24.89 -20.12
C VAL A 276 -64.08 -26.40 -19.90
N LEU A 277 -63.36 -26.97 -18.94
CA LEU A 277 -63.47 -28.40 -18.58
C LEU A 277 -64.88 -28.83 -18.14
N LYS A 278 -65.70 -27.89 -17.63
CA LYS A 278 -67.10 -28.15 -17.23
C LYS A 278 -68.06 -28.21 -18.43
N ILE A 279 -67.62 -27.81 -19.62
CA ILE A 279 -68.44 -27.84 -20.83
C ILE A 279 -68.69 -29.28 -21.24
N LYS A 280 -69.96 -29.71 -21.16
CA LYS A 280 -70.41 -31.04 -21.60
C LYS A 280 -70.66 -31.09 -23.11
N LYS A 281 -71.10 -29.98 -23.70
CA LYS A 281 -71.44 -29.85 -25.12
C LYS A 281 -70.96 -28.50 -25.65
N LEU A 282 -70.23 -28.53 -26.77
CA LEU A 282 -69.77 -27.33 -27.45
C LEU A 282 -70.93 -26.70 -28.24
N ASP A 283 -71.08 -25.37 -28.16
CA ASP A 283 -72.06 -24.58 -28.91
C ASP A 283 -71.54 -23.15 -29.18
N SER A 284 -72.31 -22.36 -29.92
CA SER A 284 -71.95 -20.98 -30.28
C SER A 284 -71.80 -20.04 -29.07
N GLY A 285 -72.43 -20.34 -27.93
CA GLY A 285 -72.34 -19.54 -26.71
C GLY A 285 -71.07 -19.79 -25.90
N ASN A 286 -70.37 -20.91 -26.14
CA ASN A 286 -69.20 -21.31 -25.36
C ASN A 286 -67.91 -21.51 -26.18
N ILE A 287 -67.99 -21.58 -27.50
CA ILE A 287 -66.82 -21.73 -28.40
C ILE A 287 -65.77 -20.61 -28.22
N SER A 288 -66.19 -19.39 -27.91
CA SER A 288 -65.28 -18.25 -27.65
C SER A 288 -64.40 -18.48 -26.42
N LYS A 289 -64.94 -19.12 -25.37
CA LYS A 289 -64.17 -19.49 -24.17
C LYS A 289 -63.12 -20.54 -24.48
N VAL A 290 -63.46 -21.53 -25.32
CA VAL A 290 -62.53 -22.57 -25.75
C VAL A 290 -61.41 -21.97 -26.62
N LYS A 291 -61.75 -21.08 -27.56
CA LYS A 291 -60.76 -20.33 -28.36
C LYS A 291 -59.79 -19.54 -27.48
N LYS A 292 -60.31 -18.83 -26.47
CA LYS A 292 -59.49 -18.09 -25.51
C LYS A 292 -58.58 -19.04 -24.71
N SER A 293 -59.11 -20.17 -24.24
CA SER A 293 -58.33 -21.17 -23.52
C SER A 293 -57.18 -21.72 -24.36
N ILE A 294 -57.43 -22.07 -25.62
CA ILE A 294 -56.37 -22.47 -26.56
C ILE A 294 -55.33 -21.37 -26.72
N SER A 295 -55.73 -20.11 -26.90
CA SER A 295 -54.77 -19.01 -26.98
C SER A 295 -53.88 -18.93 -25.74
N ASN A 296 -54.45 -19.10 -24.54
CA ASN A 296 -53.70 -19.16 -23.28
C ASN A 296 -52.71 -20.34 -23.27
N MET A 297 -53.12 -21.53 -23.72
CA MET A 297 -52.25 -22.71 -23.75
C MET A 297 -51.09 -22.55 -24.75
N GLY A 298 -51.33 -21.86 -25.87
CA GLY A 298 -50.25 -21.51 -26.80
C GLY A 298 -49.19 -20.62 -26.16
N LYS A 299 -49.60 -19.67 -25.31
CA LYS A 299 -48.66 -18.86 -24.50
C LYS A 299 -47.92 -19.71 -23.48
N VAL A 300 -48.61 -20.59 -22.75
CA VAL A 300 -47.99 -21.51 -21.78
C VAL A 300 -46.87 -22.33 -22.43
N ILE A 301 -47.13 -22.91 -23.61
CA ILE A 301 -46.15 -23.72 -24.35
C ILE A 301 -44.95 -22.86 -24.77
N SER A 302 -45.19 -21.68 -25.33
CA SER A 302 -44.14 -20.74 -25.76
C SER A 302 -43.24 -20.28 -24.60
N GLU A 303 -43.84 -19.95 -23.45
CA GLU A 303 -43.09 -19.57 -22.24
C GLU A 303 -42.28 -20.76 -21.71
N MET A 304 -42.83 -21.98 -21.69
CA MET A 304 -42.07 -23.19 -21.30
C MET A 304 -40.87 -23.44 -22.23
N GLU A 305 -41.01 -23.23 -23.54
CA GLU A 305 -39.91 -23.37 -24.52
C GLU A 305 -38.77 -22.38 -24.27
N SER A 306 -39.08 -21.22 -23.68
CA SER A 306 -38.12 -20.16 -23.36
C SER A 306 -37.26 -20.42 -22.11
N LEU A 307 -37.56 -21.48 -21.34
CA LEU A 307 -36.81 -21.83 -20.13
C LEU A 307 -35.33 -22.07 -20.43
N ILE A 308 -34.46 -21.67 -19.52
CA ILE A 308 -33.01 -21.76 -19.67
C ILE A 308 -32.50 -23.03 -18.99
N THR A 309 -31.70 -23.80 -19.74
CA THR A 309 -30.96 -24.98 -19.25
C THR A 309 -29.56 -24.90 -19.85
N LEU A 310 -28.53 -25.15 -19.04
CA LEU A 310 -27.13 -25.10 -19.46
C LEU A 310 -26.52 -26.48 -19.30
N GLU A 311 -25.80 -26.94 -20.32
CA GLU A 311 -25.02 -28.18 -20.30
C GLU A 311 -23.55 -27.84 -20.51
N SER A 312 -22.66 -28.51 -19.76
CA SER A 312 -21.23 -28.26 -19.85
C SER A 312 -20.62 -28.81 -21.14
N THR A 313 -19.90 -27.97 -21.87
CA THR A 313 -19.12 -28.36 -23.06
C THR A 313 -17.68 -28.77 -22.69
N GLU A 314 -16.92 -29.29 -23.66
CA GLU A 314 -15.48 -29.52 -23.48
C GLU A 314 -14.71 -28.21 -23.25
N GLU A 315 -15.10 -27.14 -23.94
CA GLU A 315 -14.52 -25.80 -23.77
C GLU A 315 -14.77 -25.27 -22.36
N ASP A 316 -15.96 -25.49 -21.79
CA ASP A 316 -16.26 -25.08 -20.42
C ASP A 316 -15.37 -25.78 -19.40
N ARG A 317 -15.11 -27.08 -19.58
CA ARG A 317 -14.21 -27.85 -18.71
C ARG A 317 -12.77 -27.37 -18.82
N TYR A 318 -12.32 -27.02 -20.02
CA TYR A 318 -11.01 -26.42 -20.23
C TYR A 318 -10.91 -25.05 -19.53
N ASN A 319 -11.89 -24.17 -19.71
CA ASN A 319 -11.94 -22.87 -19.03
C ASN A 319 -11.99 -23.01 -17.50
N TYR A 320 -12.75 -23.97 -16.98
CA TYR A 320 -12.75 -24.27 -15.54
C TYR A 320 -11.36 -24.69 -15.02
N SER A 321 -10.58 -25.44 -15.81
CA SER A 321 -9.20 -25.77 -15.43
C SER A 321 -8.29 -24.54 -15.35
N ILE A 322 -8.51 -23.52 -16.20
CA ILE A 322 -7.79 -22.23 -16.12
C ILE A 322 -8.13 -21.53 -14.81
N PHE A 323 -9.42 -21.53 -14.42
CA PHE A 323 -9.86 -20.95 -13.16
C PHE A 323 -9.21 -21.63 -11.94
N GLU A 324 -9.18 -22.97 -11.90
CA GLU A 324 -8.53 -23.71 -10.80
C GLU A 324 -7.02 -23.43 -10.75
N ASN A 325 -6.32 -23.39 -11.89
CA ASN A 325 -4.90 -23.02 -11.94
C ASN A 325 -4.64 -21.60 -11.38
N LEU A 326 -5.54 -20.65 -11.64
CA LEU A 326 -5.45 -19.27 -11.13
C LEU A 326 -5.71 -19.20 -9.62
N LYS A 327 -6.63 -20.01 -9.11
CA LYS A 327 -6.89 -20.16 -7.68
C LYS A 327 -5.69 -20.74 -6.96
N ASP A 328 -5.14 -21.86 -7.46
CA ASP A 328 -3.94 -22.49 -6.91
C ASP A 328 -2.73 -21.53 -6.91
N PHE A 329 -2.62 -20.69 -7.95
CA PHE A 329 -1.59 -19.65 -8.01
C PHE A 329 -1.71 -18.63 -6.86
N ILE A 330 -2.92 -18.18 -6.53
CA ILE A 330 -3.15 -17.30 -5.38
C ILE A 330 -2.75 -18.00 -4.08
N ASP A 331 -3.19 -19.25 -3.89
CA ASP A 331 -2.97 -20.03 -2.67
C ASP A 331 -1.49 -20.37 -2.43
N SER A 332 -0.69 -20.47 -3.50
CA SER A 332 0.75 -20.75 -3.41
C SER A 332 1.59 -19.62 -2.77
N GLY A 333 1.02 -18.41 -2.65
CA GLY A 333 1.66 -17.23 -2.05
C GLY A 333 2.67 -16.51 -2.95
N VAL A 334 2.79 -15.19 -2.80
CA VAL A 334 3.63 -14.32 -3.66
C VAL A 334 5.10 -14.73 -3.69
N LEU A 335 5.67 -15.06 -2.52
CA LEU A 335 7.12 -15.23 -2.37
C LEU A 335 7.65 -16.48 -3.07
N SER A 336 6.89 -17.58 -3.01
CA SER A 336 7.24 -18.82 -3.71
C SER A 336 7.27 -18.62 -5.22
N GLN A 337 6.39 -17.74 -5.72
CA GLN A 337 6.26 -17.45 -7.15
C GLN A 337 7.33 -16.50 -7.68
N VAL A 338 7.80 -15.56 -6.86
CA VAL A 338 8.72 -14.49 -7.31
C VAL A 338 10.20 -14.89 -7.23
N LEU A 339 10.60 -15.63 -6.20
CA LEU A 339 12.01 -15.94 -5.96
C LEU A 339 12.43 -17.23 -6.68
N GLU A 340 13.22 -17.11 -7.75
CA GLU A 340 13.77 -18.28 -8.46
C GLU A 340 14.76 -19.09 -7.60
N ASN A 341 15.51 -18.42 -6.72
CA ASN A 341 16.54 -19.04 -5.87
C ASN A 341 16.43 -18.57 -4.40
N PRO A 342 15.40 -19.01 -3.66
CA PRO A 342 15.15 -18.55 -2.29
C PRO A 342 16.30 -18.88 -1.32
N GLU A 343 17.10 -19.91 -1.62
CA GLU A 343 18.28 -20.30 -0.83
C GLU A 343 19.42 -19.26 -0.88
N ASN A 344 19.48 -18.46 -1.95
CA ASN A 344 20.52 -17.43 -2.13
C ASN A 344 20.20 -16.13 -1.39
N VAL A 345 19.00 -16.02 -0.81
CA VAL A 345 18.57 -14.86 -0.04
C VAL A 345 19.39 -14.76 1.23
N SER A 346 19.93 -13.57 1.50
CA SER A 346 20.70 -13.29 2.70
C SER A 346 19.92 -13.64 3.99
N LYS A 347 20.59 -14.34 4.91
CA LYS A 347 20.08 -14.69 6.24
C LYS A 347 20.65 -13.78 7.33
N ASN A 348 21.32 -12.68 6.95
CA ASN A 348 21.85 -11.75 7.94
C ASN A 348 20.72 -11.17 8.79
N THR A 349 21.02 -10.95 10.06
CA THR A 349 20.09 -10.42 11.03
C THR A 349 20.65 -9.16 11.69
N ILE A 350 19.74 -8.35 12.20
CA ILE A 350 20.05 -7.23 13.08
C ILE A 350 19.55 -7.57 14.48
N SER A 351 20.38 -7.30 15.49
CA SER A 351 20.02 -7.49 16.89
C SER A 351 20.72 -6.41 17.70
N GLY A 352 19.96 -5.56 18.40
CA GLY A 352 20.53 -4.47 19.18
C GLY A 352 19.51 -3.76 20.04
N SER A 353 19.77 -3.66 21.35
CA SER A 353 18.90 -2.97 22.31
C SER A 353 18.96 -1.44 22.20
N ASN A 354 20.03 -0.91 21.60
CA ASN A 354 20.37 0.52 21.59
C ASN A 354 20.26 1.16 20.19
N LEU A 355 19.42 0.59 19.32
CA LEU A 355 19.17 1.17 17.99
C LEU A 355 18.44 2.52 18.14
N PRO A 356 18.81 3.57 17.38
CA PRO A 356 18.06 4.82 17.32
C PRO A 356 16.53 4.63 17.27
N SER A 357 16.02 3.69 16.48
CA SER A 357 14.58 3.42 16.36
C SER A 357 13.90 2.97 17.66
N THR A 358 14.62 2.31 18.57
CA THR A 358 14.07 1.92 19.89
C THR A 358 13.95 3.13 20.84
N LEU A 359 14.67 4.22 20.56
CA LEU A 359 14.67 5.46 21.34
C LEU A 359 13.61 6.47 20.88
N LYS A 360 12.82 6.13 19.85
CA LYS A 360 11.79 7.00 19.29
C LYS A 360 10.67 7.24 20.31
N GLY A 361 10.58 8.46 20.84
CA GLY A 361 9.48 8.88 21.71
C GLY A 361 8.11 8.81 21.01
N LYS A 362 7.02 8.60 21.77
CA LYS A 362 5.65 8.54 21.23
C LYS A 362 5.27 9.85 20.53
N LYS A 363 4.91 9.75 19.23
CA LYS A 363 4.37 10.80 18.34
C LYS A 363 5.09 12.17 18.39
N ASN A 364 6.09 12.35 17.52
CA ASN A 364 6.57 13.68 17.13
C ASN A 364 6.05 14.06 15.73
N ASN A 365 5.16 15.04 15.66
CA ASN A 365 4.65 15.66 14.41
C ASN A 365 5.64 16.67 13.79
N SER A 366 6.91 16.67 14.21
CA SER A 366 7.91 17.67 13.81
C SER A 366 8.49 17.45 12.40
N LEU A 367 8.41 16.22 11.88
CA LEU A 367 8.88 15.92 10.52
C LEU A 367 7.89 16.43 9.47
N SER A 368 8.44 16.98 8.38
CA SER A 368 7.62 17.47 7.26
C SER A 368 6.79 16.34 6.65
N LYS A 369 5.51 16.64 6.42
CA LYS A 369 4.57 15.80 5.67
C LYS A 369 4.67 15.98 4.16
N GLU A 370 5.42 17.00 3.71
CA GLU A 370 5.57 17.33 2.29
C GLU A 370 6.28 16.21 1.54
N ILE A 371 5.66 15.74 0.46
CA ILE A 371 6.16 14.61 -0.35
C ILE A 371 7.58 14.83 -0.86
N LYS A 372 7.93 16.08 -1.22
CA LYS A 372 9.28 16.46 -1.66
C LYS A 372 10.34 16.15 -0.62
N ASN A 373 10.10 16.48 0.66
CA ASN A 373 11.04 16.19 1.73
C ASN A 373 11.19 14.68 1.97
N LYS A 374 10.10 13.91 1.83
CA LYS A 374 10.15 12.46 1.93
C LYS A 374 10.95 11.84 0.77
N CYS A 375 10.76 12.35 -0.45
CA CYS A 375 11.52 11.94 -1.64
C CYS A 375 13.02 12.26 -1.50
N VAL A 376 13.38 13.38 -0.88
CA VAL A 376 14.79 13.69 -0.55
C VAL A 376 15.40 12.62 0.36
N ASN A 377 14.69 12.21 1.42
CA ASN A 377 15.15 11.16 2.32
C ASN A 377 15.25 9.79 1.61
N ALA A 378 14.27 9.46 0.77
CA ALA A 378 14.28 8.23 -0.02
C ALA A 378 15.42 8.20 -1.05
N LEU A 379 15.67 9.33 -1.73
CA LEU A 379 16.78 9.47 -2.67
C LEU A 379 18.11 9.24 -1.96
N TYR A 380 18.32 9.91 -0.82
CA TYR A 380 19.49 9.69 0.03
C TYR A 380 19.66 8.22 0.41
N ALA A 381 18.59 7.56 0.83
CA ALA A 381 18.65 6.13 1.17
C ALA A 381 19.15 5.29 0.00
N GLY A 382 18.59 5.48 -1.20
CA GLY A 382 19.02 4.76 -2.41
C GLY A 382 20.43 5.10 -2.92
N LEU A 383 21.04 6.20 -2.44
CA LEU A 383 22.44 6.53 -2.72
C LEU A 383 23.41 5.88 -1.72
N LYS A 384 22.98 5.62 -0.49
CA LYS A 384 23.85 5.23 0.63
C LYS A 384 23.75 3.77 1.06
N PHE A 385 22.65 3.10 0.76
CA PHE A 385 22.35 1.77 1.28
C PHE A 385 22.13 0.74 0.18
N GLY A 386 22.52 -0.50 0.47
CA GLY A 386 22.32 -1.66 -0.41
C GLY A 386 20.86 -2.09 -0.52
N ASN A 387 20.57 -2.90 -1.53
CA ASN A 387 19.27 -3.55 -1.74
C ASN A 387 19.47 -4.94 -2.35
N TYR A 388 18.40 -5.70 -2.56
CA TYR A 388 18.48 -7.05 -3.12
C TYR A 388 19.34 -7.16 -4.40
N ASN A 389 19.13 -6.27 -5.37
CA ASN A 389 19.87 -6.29 -6.65
C ASN A 389 21.31 -5.77 -6.52
N ASN A 390 21.58 -4.94 -5.52
CA ASN A 390 22.92 -4.43 -5.24
C ASN A 390 23.20 -4.51 -3.73
N PRO A 391 23.56 -5.71 -3.23
CA PRO A 391 23.74 -5.96 -1.81
C PRO A 391 24.80 -5.05 -1.18
N GLY A 392 24.54 -4.60 0.04
CA GLY A 392 25.50 -3.83 0.84
C GLY A 392 26.83 -4.59 1.02
N LYS A 393 27.94 -3.86 0.89
CA LYS A 393 29.30 -4.40 1.07
C LYS A 393 29.85 -3.99 2.42
N ASN A 394 30.38 -4.95 3.18
CA ASN A 394 30.91 -4.72 4.53
C ASN A 394 29.88 -4.07 5.50
N THR A 395 28.60 -4.31 5.29
CA THR A 395 27.48 -3.85 6.11
C THR A 395 26.92 -5.00 6.97
N VAL A 396 26.13 -4.69 8.00
CA VAL A 396 25.49 -5.73 8.84
C VAL A 396 24.39 -6.46 8.07
N LEU A 397 23.46 -5.70 7.50
CA LEU A 397 22.43 -6.20 6.59
C LEU A 397 22.87 -6.02 5.14
N LYS A 398 22.47 -6.94 4.26
CA LYS A 398 22.72 -6.82 2.81
C LYS A 398 21.60 -6.04 2.11
N TYR A 399 20.35 -6.19 2.58
CA TYR A 399 19.14 -5.64 1.98
C TYR A 399 18.64 -4.45 2.82
N GLU A 400 19.46 -3.41 2.83
CA GLU A 400 19.32 -2.28 3.75
C GLU A 400 18.13 -1.37 3.41
N LEU A 401 17.81 -1.16 2.12
CA LEU A 401 16.59 -0.44 1.72
C LEU A 401 15.33 -1.17 2.19
N GLU A 402 15.34 -2.50 2.13
CA GLU A 402 14.25 -3.35 2.56
C GLU A 402 14.05 -3.25 4.07
N TYR A 403 15.15 -3.17 4.84
CA TYR A 403 15.09 -2.88 6.28
C TYR A 403 14.47 -1.50 6.56
N ILE A 404 14.85 -0.45 5.83
CA ILE A 404 14.26 0.90 6.00
C ILE A 404 12.73 0.85 5.79
N ILE A 405 12.25 0.04 4.84
CA ILE A 405 10.82 -0.10 4.53
C ILE A 405 10.09 -0.94 5.58
N SER A 406 10.66 -2.08 5.98
CA SER A 406 9.92 -3.12 6.71
C SER A 406 10.30 -3.21 8.20
N GLY A 407 11.55 -2.94 8.55
CA GLY A 407 12.03 -2.92 9.94
C GLY A 407 11.94 -4.27 10.64
N LYS A 408 12.03 -5.39 9.90
CA LYS A 408 12.11 -6.75 10.43
C LYS A 408 13.56 -7.09 10.80
N ASP A 409 13.75 -8.16 11.56
CA ASP A 409 15.04 -8.49 12.16
C ASP A 409 15.98 -9.21 11.19
N SER A 410 15.50 -9.68 10.04
CA SER A 410 16.33 -10.38 9.05
C SER A 410 16.20 -9.82 7.63
N ASP A 411 17.27 -9.94 6.85
CA ASP A 411 17.28 -9.61 5.42
C ASP A 411 16.15 -10.33 4.67
N LYS A 412 15.96 -11.63 4.93
CA LYS A 412 14.92 -12.46 4.29
C LYS A 412 13.50 -11.93 4.56
N GLU A 413 13.17 -11.62 5.80
CA GLU A 413 11.83 -11.10 6.15
C GLU A 413 11.59 -9.68 5.62
N ASN A 414 12.65 -8.86 5.61
CA ASN A 414 12.56 -7.51 5.04
C ASN A 414 12.30 -7.56 3.53
N LEU A 415 13.06 -8.39 2.80
CA LEU A 415 12.84 -8.63 1.37
C LEU A 415 11.44 -9.17 1.10
N ALA A 416 11.02 -10.17 1.88
CA ALA A 416 9.70 -10.76 1.76
C ALA A 416 8.59 -9.70 1.85
N SER A 417 8.64 -8.87 2.88
CA SER A 417 7.66 -7.81 3.09
C SER A 417 7.69 -6.73 2.01
N VAL A 418 8.86 -6.40 1.43
CA VAL A 418 8.95 -5.44 0.33
C VAL A 418 8.38 -6.01 -0.97
N VAL A 419 8.69 -7.26 -1.29
CA VAL A 419 8.13 -7.97 -2.45
C VAL A 419 6.60 -8.00 -2.36
N GLU A 420 6.04 -8.36 -1.21
CA GLU A 420 4.59 -8.36 -0.98
C GLU A 420 3.97 -6.97 -1.16
N LYS A 421 4.58 -5.91 -0.60
CA LYS A 421 4.10 -4.53 -0.75
C LYS A 421 4.07 -4.08 -2.22
N ILE A 422 5.13 -4.36 -2.98
CA ILE A 422 5.20 -4.01 -4.40
C ILE A 422 4.17 -4.79 -5.21
N VAL A 423 4.08 -6.10 -5.01
CA VAL A 423 3.13 -6.97 -5.73
C VAL A 423 1.69 -6.57 -5.42
N LEU A 424 1.35 -6.29 -4.15
CA LEU A 424 0.01 -5.85 -3.77
C LEU A 424 -0.37 -4.52 -4.44
N ALA A 425 0.52 -3.51 -4.37
CA ALA A 425 0.27 -2.22 -5.00
C ALA A 425 0.11 -2.34 -6.53
N LYS A 426 0.98 -3.15 -7.17
CA LYS A 426 0.90 -3.40 -8.61
C LYS A 426 -0.32 -4.23 -9.00
N THR A 427 -0.78 -5.15 -8.16
CA THR A 427 -2.01 -5.91 -8.39
C THR A 427 -3.21 -4.98 -8.52
N GLY A 428 -3.36 -4.00 -7.61
CA GLY A 428 -4.42 -3.00 -7.71
C GLY A 428 -4.32 -2.14 -8.99
N ILE A 429 -3.11 -1.71 -9.35
CA ILE A 429 -2.88 -0.94 -10.59
C ILE A 429 -3.21 -1.76 -11.84
N ASN A 430 -2.78 -3.03 -11.88
CA ASN A 430 -3.04 -3.95 -12.98
C ASN A 430 -4.54 -4.25 -13.10
N MET A 431 -5.25 -4.39 -11.98
CA MET A 431 -6.70 -4.56 -11.95
C MET A 431 -7.42 -3.35 -12.55
N ALA A 432 -7.01 -2.13 -12.16
CA ALA A 432 -7.58 -0.90 -12.71
C ALA A 432 -7.40 -0.80 -14.24
N TYR A 433 -6.30 -1.32 -14.78
CA TYR A 433 -6.11 -1.43 -16.22
C TYR A 433 -6.99 -2.55 -16.83
N LEU A 434 -6.94 -3.76 -16.27
CA LEU A 434 -7.61 -4.96 -16.81
C LEU A 434 -9.11 -4.73 -17.00
N ILE A 435 -9.79 -4.12 -16.02
CA ILE A 435 -11.23 -3.84 -16.10
C ILE A 435 -11.62 -2.86 -17.22
N THR A 436 -10.68 -2.07 -17.73
CA THR A 436 -10.90 -1.14 -18.85
C THR A 436 -10.60 -1.77 -20.22
N ASP A 437 -9.94 -2.93 -20.24
CA ASP A 437 -9.53 -3.63 -21.45
C ASP A 437 -10.63 -4.62 -21.89
N LYS A 438 -11.34 -4.30 -22.97
CA LYS A 438 -12.49 -5.07 -23.46
C LYS A 438 -12.13 -6.53 -23.78
N GLU A 439 -11.00 -6.74 -24.44
CA GLU A 439 -10.55 -8.07 -24.89
C GLU A 439 -10.22 -8.97 -23.68
N LYS A 440 -9.56 -8.42 -22.66
CA LYS A 440 -9.30 -9.14 -21.40
C LYS A 440 -10.59 -9.44 -20.64
N MET A 441 -11.51 -8.48 -20.59
CA MET A 441 -12.79 -8.65 -19.92
C MET A 441 -13.70 -9.66 -20.61
N GLU A 442 -13.62 -9.80 -21.93
CA GLU A 442 -14.29 -10.87 -22.67
C GLU A 442 -13.74 -12.25 -22.28
N GLN A 443 -12.41 -12.43 -22.24
CA GLN A 443 -11.79 -13.69 -21.79
C GLN A 443 -12.17 -14.04 -20.35
N VAL A 444 -12.10 -13.06 -19.44
CA VAL A 444 -12.52 -13.22 -18.05
C VAL A 444 -13.98 -13.64 -17.96
N SER A 445 -14.87 -13.01 -18.74
CA SER A 445 -16.31 -13.30 -18.69
C SER A 445 -16.61 -14.69 -19.25
N ALA A 446 -15.94 -15.11 -20.34
CA ALA A 446 -16.07 -16.45 -20.90
C ALA A 446 -15.67 -17.52 -19.88
N ILE A 447 -14.52 -17.36 -19.23
CA ILE A 447 -14.06 -18.33 -18.22
C ILE A 447 -15.00 -18.33 -17.00
N ALA A 448 -15.45 -17.16 -16.54
CA ALA A 448 -16.38 -17.05 -15.42
C ALA A 448 -17.74 -17.74 -15.69
N ALA A 449 -18.29 -17.59 -16.90
CA ALA A 449 -19.51 -18.27 -17.30
C ALA A 449 -19.31 -19.80 -17.30
N SER A 450 -18.19 -20.28 -17.84
CA SER A 450 -17.83 -21.70 -17.80
C SER A 450 -17.70 -22.24 -16.36
N VAL A 451 -17.24 -21.43 -15.39
CA VAL A 451 -17.22 -21.83 -13.98
C VAL A 451 -18.63 -22.09 -13.44
N ALA A 452 -19.57 -21.19 -13.71
CA ALA A 452 -20.96 -21.39 -13.29
C ALA A 452 -21.60 -22.63 -13.92
N ILE A 453 -21.31 -22.90 -15.20
CA ILE A 453 -21.79 -24.06 -15.94
C ILE A 453 -21.21 -25.36 -15.38
N VAL A 454 -19.87 -25.47 -15.27
CA VAL A 454 -19.20 -26.71 -14.83
C VAL A 454 -19.50 -27.02 -13.37
N THR A 455 -19.60 -25.99 -12.52
CA THR A 455 -19.95 -26.19 -11.12
C THR A 455 -21.45 -26.44 -10.92
N GLY A 456 -22.30 -26.14 -11.89
CA GLY A 456 -23.75 -26.18 -11.73
C GLY A 456 -24.26 -25.15 -10.71
N LEU A 457 -23.54 -24.04 -10.52
CA LEU A 457 -23.88 -22.99 -9.56
C LEU A 457 -23.93 -21.63 -10.27
N PRO A 458 -25.11 -21.20 -10.73
CA PRO A 458 -25.26 -20.03 -11.60
C PRO A 458 -24.72 -18.73 -11.00
N PHE A 459 -24.94 -18.54 -9.68
CA PHE A 459 -24.49 -17.36 -8.96
C PHE A 459 -22.96 -17.21 -8.86
N LEU A 460 -22.17 -18.24 -9.20
CA LEU A 460 -20.71 -18.17 -9.13
C LEU A 460 -20.09 -17.39 -10.29
N GLU A 461 -20.79 -17.11 -11.38
CA GLU A 461 -20.22 -16.35 -12.50
C GLU A 461 -19.66 -14.96 -12.07
N PRO A 462 -20.42 -14.06 -11.41
CA PRO A 462 -19.88 -12.77 -10.97
C PRO A 462 -18.76 -12.92 -9.92
N VAL A 463 -18.81 -13.97 -9.10
CA VAL A 463 -17.78 -14.28 -8.11
C VAL A 463 -16.47 -14.69 -8.81
N ALA A 464 -16.56 -15.66 -9.73
CA ALA A 464 -15.44 -16.15 -10.52
C ALA A 464 -14.80 -15.02 -11.33
N LYS A 465 -15.60 -14.12 -11.90
CA LYS A 465 -15.12 -12.91 -12.58
C LYS A 465 -14.23 -12.05 -11.70
N GLY A 466 -14.64 -11.78 -10.45
CA GLY A 466 -13.82 -11.02 -9.50
C GLY A 466 -12.50 -11.70 -9.15
N VAL A 467 -12.53 -13.02 -8.96
CA VAL A 467 -11.34 -13.85 -8.68
C VAL A 467 -10.38 -13.84 -9.87
N LEU A 468 -10.87 -14.08 -11.09
CA LEU A 468 -10.06 -14.10 -12.31
C LEU A 468 -9.35 -12.75 -12.55
N ILE A 469 -10.07 -11.64 -12.36
CA ILE A 469 -9.50 -10.30 -12.48
C ILE A 469 -8.36 -10.12 -11.48
N SER A 470 -8.57 -10.52 -10.22
CA SER A 470 -7.59 -10.39 -9.14
C SER A 470 -6.37 -11.28 -9.37
N ALA A 471 -6.61 -12.56 -9.69
CA ALA A 471 -5.59 -13.56 -9.95
C ALA A 471 -4.71 -13.18 -11.14
N TRP A 472 -5.31 -12.77 -12.27
CA TRP A 472 -4.55 -12.41 -13.45
C TRP A 472 -3.74 -11.11 -13.26
N SER A 473 -4.32 -10.13 -12.55
CA SER A 473 -3.62 -8.90 -12.17
C SER A 473 -2.43 -9.16 -11.25
N MET A 474 -2.58 -10.10 -10.30
CA MET A 474 -1.54 -10.53 -9.40
C MET A 474 -0.45 -11.31 -10.13
N ALA A 475 -0.81 -12.20 -11.05
CA ALA A 475 0.16 -12.89 -11.90
C ALA A 475 1.01 -11.93 -12.72
N GLU A 476 0.39 -10.88 -13.28
CA GLU A 476 1.11 -9.82 -13.98
C GLU A 476 2.06 -9.05 -13.04
N ALA A 477 1.64 -8.78 -11.80
CA ALA A 477 2.46 -8.11 -10.80
C ALA A 477 3.64 -8.99 -10.33
N VAL A 478 3.43 -10.30 -10.19
CA VAL A 478 4.46 -11.30 -9.90
C VAL A 478 5.47 -11.37 -11.04
N ASN A 479 5.01 -11.37 -12.29
CA ASN A 479 5.90 -11.35 -13.45
C ASN A 479 6.76 -10.07 -13.48
N ASP A 480 6.15 -8.91 -13.24
CA ASP A 480 6.89 -7.65 -13.10
C ASP A 480 7.92 -7.70 -11.96
N MET A 481 7.58 -8.35 -10.85
CA MET A 481 8.49 -8.52 -9.71
C MET A 481 9.69 -9.41 -10.06
N LYS A 482 9.51 -10.46 -10.86
CA LYS A 482 10.61 -11.29 -11.39
C LYS A 482 11.57 -10.46 -12.26
N ILE A 483 11.04 -9.57 -13.10
CA ILE A 483 11.84 -8.63 -13.91
C ILE A 483 12.61 -7.68 -12.99
N LEU A 484 11.96 -7.12 -11.96
CA LEU A 484 12.59 -6.23 -11.00
C LEU A 484 13.73 -6.92 -10.24
N LEU A 485 13.53 -8.13 -9.72
CA LEU A 485 14.55 -8.87 -8.96
C LEU A 485 15.71 -9.40 -9.82
N SER A 486 15.53 -9.47 -11.15
CA SER A 486 16.62 -9.78 -12.08
C SER A 486 17.38 -8.53 -12.55
N GLY A 487 17.04 -7.35 -12.02
CA GLY A 487 17.71 -6.07 -12.33
C GLY A 487 17.06 -5.27 -13.45
N GLY A 488 16.00 -5.78 -14.08
CA GLY A 488 15.24 -5.08 -15.10
C GLY A 488 14.36 -3.98 -14.54
N LYS A 489 13.70 -3.26 -15.46
CA LYS A 489 12.79 -2.14 -15.14
C LYS A 489 11.35 -2.45 -15.54
N VAL A 490 10.40 -1.96 -14.76
CA VAL A 490 8.96 -2.07 -15.08
C VAL A 490 8.23 -0.75 -14.81
N THR A 491 7.25 -0.39 -15.63
CA THR A 491 6.47 0.82 -15.40
C THR A 491 5.55 0.69 -14.18
N LEU A 492 5.27 1.83 -13.53
CA LEU A 492 4.31 1.85 -12.44
C LEU A 492 2.90 1.51 -12.92
N THR A 493 2.44 2.18 -13.99
CA THR A 493 1.14 1.96 -14.63
C THR A 493 1.24 1.07 -15.86
N LYS A 494 0.21 0.26 -16.09
CA LYS A 494 0.11 -0.63 -17.25
C LYS A 494 -0.55 0.06 -18.44
N SER A 495 -0.15 -0.41 -19.62
CA SER A 495 -0.77 -0.07 -20.91
C SER A 495 -0.87 -1.35 -21.75
N LYS A 496 -1.58 -1.29 -22.89
CA LYS A 496 -1.77 -2.47 -23.76
C LYS A 496 -0.46 -3.13 -24.18
N GLY A 497 0.59 -2.35 -24.47
CA GLY A 497 1.90 -2.88 -24.87
C GLY A 497 2.79 -3.37 -23.72
N GLY A 498 2.38 -3.16 -22.46
CA GLY A 498 3.17 -3.51 -21.27
C GLY A 498 2.63 -4.71 -20.47
N TRP A 499 1.56 -5.36 -20.94
CA TRP A 499 1.00 -6.56 -20.32
C TRP A 499 1.71 -7.82 -20.84
N ARG A 500 2.18 -8.70 -19.96
CA ARG A 500 3.13 -9.78 -20.30
C ARG A 500 2.58 -11.19 -20.10
N THR A 501 1.52 -11.35 -19.33
CA THR A 501 0.93 -12.65 -19.00
C THR A 501 -0.32 -12.93 -19.81
N SER A 502 -0.65 -14.21 -19.99
CA SER A 502 -1.92 -14.65 -20.56
C SER A 502 -2.76 -15.34 -19.50
N ILE A 503 -4.09 -15.23 -19.56
CA ILE A 503 -4.96 -15.81 -18.53
C ILE A 503 -4.86 -17.35 -18.50
N GLY A 504 -4.63 -18.01 -19.64
CA GLY A 504 -4.44 -19.45 -19.74
C GLY A 504 -3.02 -19.94 -19.41
N ASN A 505 -2.04 -19.05 -19.31
CA ASN A 505 -0.67 -19.38 -18.92
C ASN A 505 -0.03 -18.21 -18.19
N ILE A 506 -0.39 -18.07 -16.91
CA ILE A 506 0.02 -16.95 -16.06
C ILE A 506 1.46 -17.06 -15.54
N THR A 507 2.04 -18.25 -15.50
CA THR A 507 3.39 -18.47 -14.96
C THR A 507 4.51 -18.16 -15.96
N ASN A 508 4.20 -18.12 -17.25
CA ASN A 508 5.17 -17.94 -18.33
C ASN A 508 4.99 -16.60 -19.06
N GLY A 509 5.06 -15.50 -18.31
CA GLY A 509 5.03 -14.15 -18.88
C GLY A 509 6.32 -13.78 -19.60
N ASP A 510 6.24 -12.82 -20.53
CA ASP A 510 7.43 -12.23 -21.16
C ASP A 510 8.35 -11.61 -20.08
N LYS A 511 9.68 -11.78 -20.23
CA LYS A 511 10.70 -11.24 -19.33
C LYS A 511 11.28 -9.89 -19.79
N LYS A 512 10.77 -9.33 -20.90
CA LYS A 512 11.22 -8.06 -21.46
C LYS A 512 10.93 -6.89 -20.52
N GLU A 513 11.95 -6.14 -20.17
CA GLU A 513 11.82 -4.91 -19.36
C GLU A 513 11.16 -3.76 -20.11
N ASP A 514 10.66 -2.77 -19.35
CA ASP A 514 10.10 -1.54 -19.86
C ASP A 514 11.19 -0.46 -20.07
N SER A 515 11.29 0.09 -21.27
CA SER A 515 12.29 1.12 -21.61
C SER A 515 12.18 2.40 -20.76
N LYS A 516 10.97 2.75 -20.33
CA LYS A 516 10.67 3.87 -19.42
C LYS A 516 10.25 3.39 -18.02
N GLY A 517 10.63 2.16 -17.66
CA GLY A 517 10.30 1.57 -16.37
C GLY A 517 11.15 2.11 -15.22
N LEU A 518 10.68 1.83 -14.01
CA LEU A 518 11.39 2.07 -12.76
C LEU A 518 12.16 0.81 -12.37
N SER A 519 13.36 1.02 -11.85
CA SER A 519 14.18 -0.05 -11.25
C SER A 519 13.64 -0.48 -9.89
N TYR A 520 14.06 -1.65 -9.40
CA TYR A 520 13.72 -2.13 -8.06
C TYR A 520 14.09 -1.13 -6.96
N LYS A 521 15.24 -0.46 -7.12
CA LYS A 521 15.68 0.60 -6.22
C LYS A 521 14.70 1.78 -6.20
N GLU A 522 14.21 2.21 -7.36
CA GLU A 522 13.24 3.32 -7.45
C GLU A 522 11.89 2.92 -6.82
N TYR A 523 11.44 1.68 -6.98
CA TYR A 523 10.28 1.15 -6.25
C TYR A 523 10.49 1.19 -4.72
N CYS A 524 11.66 0.78 -4.23
CA CYS A 524 12.01 0.90 -2.82
C CYS A 524 11.96 2.37 -2.35
N GLN A 525 12.48 3.30 -3.15
CA GLN A 525 12.45 4.73 -2.85
C GLN A 525 11.02 5.28 -2.78
N ILE A 526 10.12 4.85 -3.66
CA ILE A 526 8.70 5.20 -3.60
C ILE A 526 8.10 4.71 -2.28
N LEU A 527 8.31 3.44 -1.90
CA LEU A 527 7.81 2.89 -0.64
C LEU A 527 8.35 3.64 0.59
N ILE A 528 9.63 4.01 0.59
CA ILE A 528 10.25 4.82 1.66
C ILE A 528 9.63 6.23 1.73
N ALA A 529 9.28 6.82 0.58
CA ALA A 529 8.71 8.15 0.52
C ALA A 529 7.23 8.16 0.95
N VAL A 530 6.42 7.18 0.57
CA VAL A 530 4.98 7.18 0.90
C VAL A 530 4.67 6.67 2.32
N GLN A 531 5.60 5.96 2.96
CA GLN A 531 5.44 5.51 4.34
C GLN A 531 5.61 6.63 5.39
N ASN A 532 5.56 6.26 6.68
CA ASN A 532 5.80 7.17 7.78
C ASN A 532 7.26 7.64 7.81
N THR A 533 7.48 8.95 7.60
CA THR A 533 8.82 9.58 7.57
C THR A 533 9.64 9.30 8.83
N GLY A 534 8.98 9.25 9.99
CA GLY A 534 9.67 9.02 11.25
C GLY A 534 10.12 7.58 11.43
N ASP A 535 9.56 6.60 10.73
CA ASP A 535 10.07 5.22 10.80
C ASP A 535 11.27 5.05 9.87
N SER A 536 11.19 5.56 8.64
CA SER A 536 12.31 5.48 7.68
C SER A 536 13.56 6.20 8.17
N ILE A 537 13.42 7.43 8.69
CA ILE A 537 14.56 8.22 9.18
C ILE A 537 15.29 7.52 10.32
N TYR A 538 14.56 6.94 11.27
CA TYR A 538 15.21 6.25 12.38
C TYR A 538 15.86 4.94 11.95
N ARG A 539 15.27 4.19 11.02
CA ARG A 539 15.89 2.99 10.46
C ARG A 539 17.14 3.32 9.62
N ILE A 540 17.17 4.46 8.94
CA ILE A 540 18.40 4.98 8.30
C ILE A 540 19.47 5.22 9.38
N MET A 541 19.12 5.87 10.48
CA MET A 541 20.04 6.09 11.61
C MET A 541 20.53 4.77 12.22
N ASP A 542 19.65 3.76 12.34
CA ASP A 542 20.03 2.41 12.79
C ASP A 542 21.11 1.81 11.91
N LEU A 543 20.91 1.83 10.59
CA LEU A 543 21.86 1.29 9.61
C LEU A 543 23.21 2.02 9.66
N ILE A 544 23.21 3.35 9.77
CA ILE A 544 24.47 4.10 9.94
C ILE A 544 25.17 3.66 11.22
N GLN A 545 24.44 3.59 12.35
CA GLN A 545 25.03 3.19 13.63
C GLN A 545 25.68 1.81 13.55
N ILE A 546 24.94 0.79 13.12
CA ILE A 546 25.44 -0.59 13.11
C ILE A 546 26.57 -0.78 12.09
N ASN A 547 26.53 -0.08 10.95
CA ASN A 547 27.59 -0.19 9.96
C ASN A 547 28.87 0.53 10.40
N ILE A 548 28.77 1.65 11.11
CA ILE A 548 29.93 2.30 11.73
C ILE A 548 30.49 1.43 12.86
N GLN A 549 29.61 0.81 13.65
CA GLN A 549 29.99 -0.14 14.69
C GLN A 549 30.77 -1.33 14.13
N LYS A 550 30.28 -1.91 13.03
CA LYS A 550 30.94 -3.02 12.35
C LYS A 550 32.28 -2.63 11.72
N ARG A 551 32.35 -1.46 11.07
CA ARG A 551 33.51 -1.10 10.23
C ARG A 551 34.62 -0.40 11.00
N TYR A 552 34.30 0.37 12.04
CA TYR A 552 35.26 1.27 12.66
C TYR A 552 35.24 1.25 14.19
N ASN A 553 34.07 1.31 14.82
CA ASN A 553 34.01 1.45 16.27
C ASN A 553 32.72 0.91 16.90
N SER A 554 32.82 -0.26 17.54
CA SER A 554 31.71 -0.97 18.19
C SER A 554 30.98 -0.18 19.30
N GLU A 555 31.61 0.85 19.88
CA GLU A 555 31.00 1.68 20.93
C GLU A 555 30.21 2.86 20.37
N PHE A 556 30.24 3.10 19.06
CA PHE A 556 29.57 4.23 18.43
C PHE A 556 28.06 4.18 18.68
N LEU A 557 27.49 5.27 19.21
CA LEU A 557 26.06 5.42 19.43
C LEU A 557 25.59 6.75 18.85
N MET A 558 24.68 6.68 17.89
CA MET A 558 24.12 7.88 17.25
C MET A 558 23.27 8.70 18.23
N SER A 559 22.72 8.07 19.27
CA SER A 559 22.04 8.76 20.37
C SER A 559 22.96 9.65 21.21
N LYS A 560 24.27 9.43 21.18
CA LYS A 560 25.32 10.27 21.81
C LYS A 560 26.03 11.17 20.80
N SER A 561 25.40 11.42 19.65
CA SER A 561 25.98 12.22 18.57
C SER A 561 25.31 13.58 18.48
N LEU A 562 26.10 14.63 18.70
CA LEU A 562 25.69 16.03 18.65
C LEU A 562 25.81 16.58 17.23
N THR A 563 24.90 17.48 16.87
CA THR A 563 24.96 18.28 15.64
C THR A 563 25.12 19.77 15.94
N GLY A 564 24.98 20.18 17.19
CA GLY A 564 25.08 21.57 17.61
C GLY A 564 24.95 21.72 19.13
N PHE A 565 25.38 22.86 19.64
CA PHE A 565 25.30 23.20 21.06
C PHE A 565 25.23 24.71 21.29
N LYS A 566 24.71 25.09 22.45
CA LYS A 566 24.73 26.45 23.00
C LYS A 566 25.63 26.47 24.21
N LEU A 567 26.49 27.47 24.33
CA LEU A 567 27.35 27.63 25.49
C LEU A 567 27.38 29.05 26.01
N LYS A 568 27.72 29.17 27.30
CA LYS A 568 28.00 30.43 27.98
C LYS A 568 29.34 30.30 28.70
N ALA A 569 30.30 31.13 28.32
CA ALA A 569 31.62 31.23 28.96
C ALA A 569 31.69 32.52 29.79
N THR A 570 32.14 32.42 31.04
CA THR A 570 32.32 33.54 31.96
C THR A 570 33.80 33.72 32.27
N TYR A 571 34.29 34.94 32.07
CA TYR A 571 35.68 35.31 32.26
C TYR A 571 35.82 36.35 33.37
N GLU A 572 36.95 36.31 34.06
CA GLU A 572 37.39 37.35 34.99
C GLU A 572 38.72 37.91 34.53
N THR A 573 38.82 39.24 34.50
CA THR A 573 40.04 39.95 34.11
C THR A 573 40.49 40.84 35.24
N ALA A 574 41.70 40.62 35.74
CA ALA A 574 42.26 41.45 36.79
C ALA A 574 42.56 42.87 36.24
N PRO A 575 42.30 43.93 37.01
CA PRO A 575 42.71 45.29 36.65
C PRO A 575 44.24 45.40 36.59
N LEU A 576 44.77 46.10 35.58
CA LEU A 576 46.22 46.27 35.41
C LEU A 576 46.66 47.71 35.63
N PHE A 577 46.23 48.64 34.78
CA PHE A 577 46.65 50.05 34.87
C PHE A 577 45.87 50.82 35.95
N THR A 578 44.63 50.40 36.22
CA THR A 578 43.80 50.93 37.33
C THR A 578 44.20 50.35 38.69
N ALA A 579 44.94 49.24 38.71
CA ALA A 579 45.45 48.60 39.93
C ALA A 579 46.77 49.18 40.45
N ILE A 580 47.39 50.12 39.73
CA ILE A 580 48.62 50.76 40.17
C ILE A 580 48.32 51.59 41.43
N PRO A 581 49.14 51.51 42.51
CA PRO A 581 48.85 52.15 43.79
C PRO A 581 48.53 53.66 43.70
N ILE A 582 49.21 54.40 42.81
CA ILE A 582 48.95 55.84 42.61
C ILE A 582 47.57 56.12 41.99
N VAL A 583 46.99 55.14 41.30
CA VAL A 583 45.65 55.21 40.69
C VAL A 583 44.61 54.77 41.71
N VAL A 584 44.79 53.60 42.34
CA VAL A 584 43.87 53.02 43.33
C VAL A 584 43.62 53.97 44.50
N ASN A 585 44.67 54.59 45.07
CA ASN A 585 44.54 55.51 46.21
C ASN A 585 43.74 56.78 45.91
N ASN A 586 43.46 57.05 44.62
CA ASN A 586 42.73 58.23 44.16
C ASN A 586 41.38 57.87 43.51
N LEU A 587 41.00 56.59 43.48
CA LEU A 587 39.69 56.11 43.02
C LEU A 587 38.81 55.73 44.22
N THR A 588 37.49 55.96 44.10
CA THR A 588 36.51 55.69 45.17
C THR A 588 35.85 54.31 45.10
N GLU A 589 36.19 53.50 44.09
CA GLU A 589 35.57 52.19 43.84
C GLU A 589 36.51 51.03 44.20
N GLU A 590 35.95 49.92 44.67
CA GLU A 590 36.70 48.68 44.90
C GLU A 590 37.28 48.15 43.57
N ASN A 591 38.59 47.91 43.56
CA ASN A 591 39.33 47.45 42.38
C ASN A 591 39.14 45.94 42.14
N ASN A 592 37.89 45.54 41.92
CA ASN A 592 37.49 44.15 41.69
C ASN A 592 37.78 43.72 40.24
N ALA A 593 37.96 42.40 40.03
CA ALA A 593 38.13 41.86 38.68
C ALA A 593 36.90 42.15 37.80
N TYR A 594 37.14 42.50 36.54
CA TYR A 594 36.08 42.70 35.57
C TYR A 594 35.50 41.36 35.12
N LYS A 595 34.17 41.20 35.21
CA LYS A 595 33.48 39.96 34.79
C LYS A 595 32.79 40.13 33.45
N TYR A 596 33.01 39.19 32.54
CA TYR A 596 32.39 39.17 31.22
C TYR A 596 31.75 37.82 30.94
N SER A 597 30.60 37.82 30.25
CA SER A 597 29.96 36.59 29.77
C SER A 597 29.81 36.62 28.26
N MET A 598 30.20 35.52 27.61
CA MET A 598 30.05 35.31 26.18
C MET A 598 29.09 34.15 25.94
N ALA A 599 28.06 34.38 25.13
CA ALA A 599 27.15 33.35 24.65
C ALA A 599 27.51 32.99 23.20
N TYR A 600 27.52 31.70 22.91
CA TYR A 600 27.81 31.18 21.57
C TYR A 600 26.84 30.05 21.22
N TYR A 601 26.47 29.97 19.95
CA TYR A 601 25.65 28.90 19.39
C TYR A 601 26.21 28.54 18.02
N ASP A 602 26.40 27.25 17.79
CA ASP A 602 26.75 26.72 16.49
C ASP A 602 26.16 25.32 16.27
N SER A 603 25.92 24.99 15.00
CA SER A 603 25.30 23.75 14.55
C SER A 603 25.62 23.51 13.06
N TYR A 604 25.79 22.24 12.67
CA TYR A 604 25.95 21.86 11.26
C TYR A 604 24.69 22.06 10.40
#